data_AF-W7W179-F1
#
_entry.id   AF-W7W179-F1
#
_cell.length_a   1.000
_cell.length_b   1.000
_cell.length_c   1.000
_cell.angle_alpha   90.00
_cell.angle_beta   90.00
_cell.angle_gamma   90.00
#
_symmetry.space_group_name_H-M   'P 1'
#
loop_
_entity.id
_entity.type
_entity.pdbx_description
1 polymer ?
#
loop_
_entity_poly.entity_id
_entity_poly.type
_entity_poly.pdbx_seq_one_letter_code
_entity_poly.pdbx_strand_id
1 'polypeptide(L)'
;MNARDDKALASPSPKRPKAARAGQGAGALAPLFGTSTRTPTRSLAPVSAARKRKLHVGHFAFMRSVVQGLDPRESWERYFRVEGEATNQRTVRATIAWIRDEFAAAAKREDRFGTARLVRIDATRIADPSLELPSLEAFAEAHGLEDERQADQIAAFEAEYGRATQRLRRRARLIARQLEALRWLESLVAQSPKAGDSVAAWLNPTLASHLEAADIFTLAQLVERINGVGRRWHAGIKAMGEGKALRIVEWLREHQDSIELQLGRHVAMPRSKLYAHELNAVVLPATDIRPIEKFLVPAELDGTRGLYRRPQAQCLLKATNDYQAILAWLRSKHGLTPEQKAHLKARRRQRDTGVEQGMDWLQALSNTQRAYRKEAERFLLWAITHKGKALSSMSNEDCIEYRDFLADPQPRSRWCGDRGRERWSPLWRPFEGPLSASAQRHAVTILKNLYGFLVDQNYLMGNPWSAVGVPRTSGPKVNAGRSFSLAQWQFIEGQLKMLPATSANQRLTFGLHLLYATGLRLSEVVAATVDDLQWVEYPADASDDQPWKAGCCG
;
A
#
# COMPACT_ATOMS: atom_id res chain seq x y z
N MET A 1 67.19 2.27 15.41
CA MET A 1 67.91 2.43 16.69
C MET A 1 67.03 1.90 17.81
N ASN A 2 67.47 0.77 18.38
CA ASN A 2 67.14 0.11 19.68
C ASN A 2 65.65 -0.09 20.04
N ALA A 3 65.03 -1.28 20.04
CA ALA A 3 65.36 -2.63 20.53
C ALA A 3 65.16 -2.87 22.05
N ARG A 4 64.47 -4.00 22.35
CA ARG A 4 64.48 -4.84 23.58
C ARG A 4 63.61 -4.40 24.78
N ASP A 5 63.00 -5.25 25.60
CA ASP A 5 62.91 -6.72 25.69
C ASP A 5 61.80 -7.15 26.68
N ASP A 6 61.46 -8.44 26.60
CA ASP A 6 60.58 -9.32 27.38
C ASP A 6 60.58 -9.25 28.93
N LYS A 7 59.46 -9.68 29.55
CA LYS A 7 59.40 -10.91 30.39
C LYS A 7 58.00 -11.26 30.94
N ALA A 8 57.65 -12.54 30.78
CA ALA A 8 56.56 -13.27 31.43
C ALA A 8 56.96 -13.80 32.82
N LEU A 9 55.98 -14.13 33.70
CA LEU A 9 55.80 -15.47 34.33
C LEU A 9 54.73 -15.50 35.46
N ALA A 10 53.94 -16.59 35.41
CA ALA A 10 53.45 -17.45 36.50
C ALA A 10 52.22 -17.09 37.39
N SER A 11 51.16 -17.90 37.21
CA SER A 11 50.10 -18.37 38.14
C SER A 11 50.66 -18.98 39.46
N PRO A 12 49.90 -19.34 40.54
CA PRO A 12 48.60 -20.06 40.52
C PRO A 12 47.56 -19.78 41.65
N SER A 13 46.36 -20.35 41.47
CA SER A 13 45.26 -20.47 42.45
C SER A 13 45.66 -21.21 43.75
N PRO A 14 44.84 -21.10 44.82
CA PRO A 14 44.11 -22.31 45.25
C PRO A 14 42.73 -22.12 45.94
N LYS A 15 41.89 -23.15 45.72
CA LYS A 15 41.03 -23.92 46.66
C LYS A 15 39.75 -23.32 47.29
N ARG A 16 38.64 -24.03 46.98
CA ARG A 16 37.38 -24.20 47.75
C ARG A 16 37.60 -24.71 49.18
N PRO A 17 36.58 -24.60 50.04
CA PRO A 17 35.99 -25.82 50.58
C PRO A 17 34.45 -25.92 50.48
N LYS A 18 33.96 -27.13 50.78
CA LYS A 18 32.60 -27.66 50.60
C LYS A 18 31.73 -27.54 51.88
N ALA A 19 30.42 -27.41 51.63
CA ALA A 19 29.26 -28.10 52.23
C ALA A 19 28.86 -27.91 53.72
N ALA A 20 27.56 -27.66 53.96
CA ALA A 20 26.67 -28.48 54.80
C ALA A 20 25.19 -28.05 54.70
N ARG A 21 24.28 -29.02 54.83
CA ARG A 21 22.80 -28.93 54.87
C ARG A 21 22.29 -28.79 56.32
N ALA A 22 21.05 -28.27 56.44
CA ALA A 22 20.00 -28.41 57.50
C ALA A 22 19.52 -27.01 57.93
N GLY A 23 18.25 -26.69 58.18
CA GLY A 23 17.05 -27.47 58.46
C GLY A 23 15.78 -26.61 58.38
N GLN A 24 14.64 -27.22 58.70
CA GLN A 24 13.24 -26.81 58.52
C GLN A 24 12.79 -25.70 59.49
N GLY A 25 11.67 -25.01 59.16
CA GLY A 25 10.89 -24.27 60.18
C GLY A 25 9.89 -23.23 59.65
N ALA A 26 8.64 -23.66 59.50
CA ALA A 26 7.33 -22.97 59.54
C ALA A 26 7.21 -21.42 59.58
N GLY A 27 6.20 -20.89 58.86
CA GLY A 27 5.61 -19.58 59.13
C GLY A 27 4.75 -19.04 57.99
N ALA A 28 3.56 -19.59 57.80
CA ALA A 28 2.53 -19.01 56.94
C ALA A 28 1.89 -17.78 57.59
N LEU A 29 1.70 -16.70 56.81
CA LEU A 29 0.65 -15.70 57.01
C LEU A 29 0.34 -15.04 55.64
N ALA A 30 -0.88 -15.22 55.17
CA ALA A 30 -1.48 -14.46 54.06
C ALA A 30 -2.04 -13.12 54.57
N PRO A 31 -2.15 -12.11 53.69
CA PRO A 31 -3.48 -11.64 53.27
C PRO A 31 -3.54 -11.46 51.74
N LEU A 32 -4.51 -12.05 51.04
CA LEU A 32 -5.89 -11.57 50.80
C LEU A 32 -5.98 -10.25 50.00
N PHE A 33 -6.49 -10.42 48.76
CA PHE A 33 -7.03 -9.46 47.79
C PHE A 33 -6.07 -8.64 46.91
N GLY A 34 -5.90 -9.15 45.68
CA GLY A 34 -5.47 -8.41 44.50
C GLY A 34 -5.86 -9.20 43.25
N THR A 35 -7.03 -8.89 42.68
CA THR A 35 -7.53 -9.47 41.43
C THR A 35 -6.60 -9.12 40.28
N SER A 36 -5.73 -10.07 39.91
CA SER A 36 -4.92 -9.99 38.69
C SER A 36 -5.78 -10.47 37.51
N THR A 37 -6.36 -9.51 36.79
CA THR A 37 -6.88 -9.76 35.44
C THR A 37 -5.71 -10.10 34.54
N ARG A 38 -5.46 -11.39 34.33
CA ARG A 38 -4.57 -11.90 33.28
C ARG A 38 -5.10 -11.43 31.93
N THR A 39 -4.48 -10.39 31.40
CA THR A 39 -4.53 -10.05 29.98
C THR A 39 -4.18 -11.31 29.18
N PRO A 40 -5.00 -11.74 28.20
CA PRO A 40 -4.66 -12.90 27.41
C PRO A 40 -3.39 -12.58 26.62
N THR A 41 -2.32 -13.31 26.91
CA THR A 41 -1.10 -13.33 26.12
C THR A 41 -1.49 -13.71 24.71
N ARG A 42 -1.44 -12.72 23.81
CA ARG A 42 -1.63 -12.84 22.38
C ARG A 42 -0.69 -13.93 21.86
N SER A 43 -1.24 -15.10 21.58
CA SER A 43 -0.55 -16.23 20.96
C SER A 43 0.03 -15.77 19.62
N LEU A 44 1.30 -15.41 19.60
CA LEU A 44 2.07 -15.24 18.37
C LEU A 44 2.25 -16.64 17.78
N ALA A 45 1.34 -17.03 16.88
CA ALA A 45 1.59 -18.17 16.01
C ALA A 45 2.96 -17.97 15.33
N PRO A 46 3.80 -19.02 15.22
CA PRO A 46 5.13 -18.87 14.64
C PRO A 46 5.01 -18.32 13.21
N VAL A 47 5.83 -17.33 12.85
CA VAL A 47 5.87 -16.64 11.54
C VAL A 47 5.89 -17.63 10.35
N SER A 48 6.43 -18.83 10.56
CA SER A 48 6.43 -19.94 9.59
C SER A 48 5.03 -20.47 9.26
N ALA A 49 4.12 -20.57 10.24
CA ALA A 49 2.76 -21.07 10.03
C ALA A 49 1.91 -20.09 9.22
N ALA A 50 2.11 -18.78 9.41
CA ALA A 50 1.41 -17.73 8.67
C ALA A 50 1.83 -17.66 7.19
N ARG A 51 3.06 -18.08 6.86
CA ARG A 51 3.60 -18.15 5.50
C ARG A 51 3.33 -19.47 4.78
N LYS A 52 2.80 -20.48 5.48
CA LYS A 52 2.55 -21.79 4.84
C LYS A 52 1.47 -21.62 3.77
N ARG A 53 1.74 -22.13 2.57
CA ARG A 53 0.77 -22.15 1.47
C ARG A 53 -0.48 -22.91 1.87
N LYS A 54 -1.64 -22.35 1.51
CA LYS A 54 -2.97 -22.89 1.76
C LYS A 54 -3.56 -23.42 0.47
N LEU A 55 -4.48 -24.37 0.60
CA LEU A 55 -5.23 -24.94 -0.51
C LEU A 55 -6.63 -24.32 -0.53
N HIS A 56 -7.08 -23.83 -1.68
CA HIS A 56 -8.49 -23.46 -1.91
C HIS A 56 -9.15 -24.44 -2.88
N VAL A 57 -10.46 -24.33 -3.04
CA VAL A 57 -11.31 -25.18 -3.91
C VAL A 57 -10.78 -25.30 -5.35
N GLY A 58 -10.19 -24.25 -5.91
CA GLY A 58 -9.60 -24.27 -7.24
C GLY A 58 -8.45 -25.27 -7.41
N HIS A 59 -7.66 -25.51 -6.34
CA HIS A 59 -6.62 -26.54 -6.34
C HIS A 59 -7.23 -27.93 -6.52
N PHE A 60 -8.36 -28.20 -5.87
CA PHE A 60 -9.09 -29.46 -5.99
C PHE A 60 -9.75 -29.61 -7.35
N ALA A 61 -10.38 -28.55 -7.86
CA ALA A 61 -10.99 -28.55 -9.19
C ALA A 61 -9.97 -28.87 -10.30
N PHE A 62 -8.79 -28.24 -10.25
CA PHE A 62 -7.70 -28.54 -11.16
C PHE A 62 -7.15 -29.97 -11.00
N MET A 63 -6.94 -30.44 -9.76
CA MET A 63 -6.44 -31.80 -9.57
C MET A 63 -7.45 -32.87 -10.02
N ARG A 64 -8.76 -32.60 -9.92
CA ARG A 64 -9.80 -33.45 -10.52
C ARG A 64 -9.66 -33.50 -12.04
N SER A 65 -9.47 -32.36 -12.71
CA SER A 65 -9.31 -32.31 -14.16
C SER A 65 -8.05 -33.05 -14.63
N VAL A 66 -6.93 -32.88 -13.91
CA VAL A 66 -5.67 -33.60 -14.17
C VAL A 66 -5.85 -35.12 -14.02
N VAL A 67 -6.54 -35.57 -12.97
CA VAL A 67 -6.80 -37.00 -12.74
C VAL A 67 -7.71 -37.60 -13.82
N GLN A 68 -8.71 -36.85 -14.27
CA GLN A 68 -9.63 -37.27 -15.33
C GLN A 68 -8.98 -37.28 -16.72
N GLY A 69 -7.83 -36.61 -16.88
CA GLY A 69 -7.12 -36.50 -18.15
C GLY A 69 -7.65 -35.39 -19.07
N LEU A 70 -8.29 -34.36 -18.51
CA LEU A 70 -8.63 -33.15 -19.24
C LEU A 70 -7.37 -32.35 -19.59
N ASP A 71 -7.43 -31.48 -20.60
CA ASP A 71 -6.29 -30.66 -21.03
C ASP A 71 -5.74 -29.86 -19.83
N PRO A 72 -4.48 -30.08 -19.42
CA PRO A 72 -3.84 -29.33 -18.36
C PRO A 72 -3.78 -27.83 -18.65
N ARG A 73 -3.67 -27.43 -19.92
CA ARG A 73 -3.57 -26.02 -20.30
C ARG A 73 -4.88 -25.27 -20.06
N GLU A 74 -5.99 -25.79 -20.57
CA GLU A 74 -7.32 -25.21 -20.35
C GLU A 74 -7.68 -25.20 -18.85
N SER A 75 -7.39 -26.29 -18.16
CA SER A 75 -7.64 -26.40 -16.72
C SER A 75 -6.82 -25.36 -15.92
N TRP A 76 -5.58 -25.12 -16.32
CA TRP A 76 -4.71 -24.12 -15.68
C TRP A 76 -5.23 -22.70 -15.90
N GLU A 77 -5.63 -22.36 -17.13
CA GLU A 77 -6.23 -21.06 -17.43
C GLU A 77 -7.59 -20.87 -16.73
N ARG A 78 -8.27 -21.93 -16.31
CA ARG A 78 -9.54 -21.79 -15.57
C ARG A 78 -9.35 -21.60 -14.07
N TYR A 79 -8.40 -22.31 -13.46
CA TYR A 79 -8.29 -22.40 -11.99
C TYR A 79 -7.00 -21.82 -11.40
N PHE A 80 -5.97 -21.59 -12.21
CA PHE A 80 -4.61 -21.25 -11.76
C PHE A 80 -3.96 -20.08 -12.51
N ARG A 81 -4.76 -19.20 -13.15
CA ARG A 81 -4.22 -18.00 -13.82
C ARG A 81 -3.29 -17.18 -12.93
N VAL A 82 -3.58 -17.09 -11.63
CA VAL A 82 -2.75 -16.35 -10.66
C VAL A 82 -1.37 -16.98 -10.41
N GLU A 83 -1.22 -18.31 -10.59
CA GLU A 83 0.05 -19.02 -10.37
C GLU A 83 1.06 -18.83 -11.50
N GLY A 84 0.60 -18.41 -12.68
CA GLY A 84 1.45 -18.17 -13.84
C GLY A 84 0.79 -18.60 -15.15
N GLU A 85 1.59 -18.63 -16.22
CA GLU A 85 1.14 -19.05 -17.55
C GLU A 85 1.27 -20.56 -17.72
N ALA A 86 0.26 -21.17 -18.34
CA ALA A 86 0.23 -22.61 -18.62
C ALA A 86 1.38 -23.06 -19.55
N THR A 87 1.93 -22.15 -20.36
CA THR A 87 3.09 -22.39 -21.24
C THR A 87 4.36 -22.73 -20.45
N ASN A 88 4.46 -22.30 -19.19
CA ASN A 88 5.60 -22.63 -18.34
C ASN A 88 5.42 -24.00 -17.68
N GLN A 89 5.75 -25.05 -18.43
CA GLN A 89 5.63 -26.44 -17.98
C GLN A 89 6.39 -26.73 -16.68
N ARG A 90 7.48 -26.01 -16.38
CA ARG A 90 8.23 -26.19 -15.12
C ARG A 90 7.38 -25.76 -13.93
N THR A 91 6.73 -24.59 -14.02
CA THR A 91 5.81 -24.09 -12.98
C THR A 91 4.62 -25.02 -12.80
N VAL A 92 4.03 -25.49 -13.91
CA VAL A 92 2.88 -26.42 -13.85
C VAL A 92 3.26 -27.71 -13.13
N ARG A 93 4.37 -28.36 -13.53
CA ARG A 93 4.85 -29.61 -12.90
C ARG A 93 5.20 -29.42 -11.43
N ALA A 94 5.90 -28.33 -11.09
CA ALA A 94 6.24 -28.03 -9.70
C ALA A 94 5.00 -27.79 -8.83
N THR A 95 3.98 -27.12 -9.38
CA THR A 95 2.72 -26.86 -8.68
C THR A 95 1.93 -28.14 -8.46
N ILE A 96 1.81 -29.00 -9.48
CA ILE A 96 1.18 -30.33 -9.34
C ILE A 96 1.88 -31.17 -8.27
N ALA A 97 3.22 -31.19 -8.28
CA ALA A 97 4.00 -31.94 -7.30
C ALA A 97 3.74 -31.43 -5.87
N TRP A 98 3.79 -30.11 -5.67
CA TRP A 98 3.49 -29.48 -4.38
C TRP A 98 2.06 -29.81 -3.90
N ILE A 99 1.06 -29.71 -4.75
CA ILE A 99 -0.33 -30.04 -4.38
C ILE A 99 -0.46 -31.51 -3.95
N ARG A 100 0.12 -32.43 -4.73
CA ARG A 100 0.13 -33.87 -4.39
C ARG A 100 0.82 -34.14 -3.05
N ASP A 101 1.88 -33.40 -2.74
CA ASP A 101 2.58 -33.53 -1.46
C ASP A 101 1.78 -32.98 -0.28
N GLU A 102 1.11 -31.84 -0.43
CA GLU A 102 0.21 -31.33 0.62
C GLU A 102 -1.01 -32.25 0.83
N PHE A 103 -1.58 -32.81 -0.24
CA PHE A 103 -2.65 -33.82 -0.14
C PHE A 103 -2.17 -35.08 0.58
N ALA A 104 -0.99 -35.59 0.24
CA ALA A 104 -0.41 -36.75 0.89
C ALA A 104 -0.08 -36.46 2.37
N ALA A 105 0.42 -35.27 2.68
CA ALA A 105 0.67 -34.85 4.06
C ALA A 105 -0.62 -34.68 4.86
N ALA A 106 -1.68 -34.15 4.27
CA ALA A 106 -3.01 -34.09 4.88
C ALA A 106 -3.57 -35.49 5.16
N ALA A 107 -3.51 -36.40 4.20
CA ALA A 107 -3.96 -37.77 4.38
C ALA A 107 -3.17 -38.51 5.48
N LYS A 108 -1.86 -38.28 5.58
CA LYS A 108 -1.02 -38.85 6.66
C LYS A 108 -1.38 -38.32 8.05
N ARG A 109 -1.79 -37.06 8.17
CA ARG A 109 -2.22 -36.48 9.47
C ARG A 109 -3.50 -37.13 10.01
N GLU A 110 -4.29 -37.73 9.13
CA GLU A 110 -5.50 -38.50 9.44
C GLU A 110 -5.25 -40.01 9.39
N ASP A 111 -3.99 -40.46 9.46
CA ASP A 111 -3.57 -41.86 9.40
C ASP A 111 -4.03 -42.65 8.14
N ARG A 112 -4.39 -41.96 7.06
CA ARG A 112 -4.80 -42.57 5.78
C ARG A 112 -3.63 -42.71 4.80
N PHE A 113 -2.66 -43.58 5.14
CA PHE A 113 -1.46 -43.82 4.31
C PHE A 113 -1.78 -44.35 2.90
N GLY A 114 -2.84 -45.17 2.76
CA GLY A 114 -3.32 -45.65 1.46
C GLY A 114 -3.76 -44.50 0.56
N THR A 115 -4.51 -43.54 1.10
CA THR A 115 -4.93 -42.31 0.41
C THR A 115 -3.73 -41.45 0.06
N ALA A 116 -2.75 -41.32 0.98
CA ALA A 116 -1.52 -40.57 0.73
C ALA A 116 -0.71 -41.14 -0.45
N ARG A 117 -0.68 -42.47 -0.61
CA ARG A 117 -0.10 -43.12 -1.79
C ARG A 117 -0.96 -42.90 -3.03
N LEU A 118 -2.28 -43.03 -2.90
CA LEU A 118 -3.25 -42.93 -4.00
C LEU A 118 -3.19 -41.58 -4.74
N VAL A 119 -3.14 -40.46 -4.01
CA VAL A 119 -3.13 -39.11 -4.61
C VAL A 119 -1.84 -38.79 -5.38
N ARG A 120 -0.76 -39.54 -5.13
CA ARG A 120 0.53 -39.38 -5.83
C ARG A 120 0.61 -40.17 -7.13
N ILE A 121 -0.27 -41.14 -7.36
CA ILE A 121 -0.26 -41.98 -8.55
C ILE A 121 -0.68 -41.16 -9.77
N ASP A 122 0.08 -41.27 -10.85
CA ASP A 122 -0.23 -40.66 -12.13
C ASP A 122 -1.04 -41.63 -13.00
N ALA A 123 -2.34 -41.37 -13.16
CA ALA A 123 -3.26 -42.25 -13.90
C ALA A 123 -2.93 -42.35 -15.40
N THR A 124 -2.23 -41.35 -15.97
CA THR A 124 -1.80 -41.35 -17.38
C THR A 124 -0.76 -42.41 -17.69
N ARG A 125 -0.04 -42.92 -16.67
CA ARG A 125 0.95 -43.99 -16.84
C ARG A 125 0.35 -45.39 -16.95
N ILE A 126 -0.96 -45.56 -16.71
CA ILE A 126 -1.63 -46.87 -16.66
C ILE A 126 -2.20 -47.28 -18.01
N ALA A 127 -2.77 -46.31 -18.73
CA ALA A 127 -3.31 -46.49 -20.08
C ALA A 127 -3.18 -45.15 -20.81
N ASP A 128 -2.87 -45.21 -22.10
CA ASP A 128 -2.78 -44.03 -22.95
C ASP A 128 -4.16 -43.37 -23.08
N PRO A 129 -4.32 -42.09 -22.68
CA PRO A 129 -5.58 -41.37 -22.82
C PRO A 129 -6.04 -41.18 -24.27
N SER A 130 -5.13 -41.23 -25.25
CA SER A 130 -5.45 -41.09 -26.68
C SER A 130 -5.81 -42.41 -27.37
N LEU A 131 -5.85 -43.52 -26.64
CA LEU A 131 -6.18 -44.82 -27.23
C LEU A 131 -7.69 -44.94 -27.46
N GLU A 132 -8.12 -44.68 -28.69
CA GLU A 132 -9.50 -44.92 -29.13
C GLU A 132 -9.65 -46.38 -29.55
N LEU A 133 -10.44 -47.14 -28.78
CA LEU A 133 -10.83 -48.49 -29.16
C LEU A 133 -12.10 -48.42 -30.02
N PRO A 134 -12.20 -49.21 -31.10
CA PRO A 134 -13.43 -49.31 -31.86
C PRO A 134 -14.57 -49.79 -30.95
N SER A 135 -15.81 -49.38 -31.26
CA SER A 135 -16.97 -49.98 -30.62
C SER A 135 -17.03 -51.47 -30.98
N LEU A 136 -17.73 -52.27 -30.16
CA LEU A 136 -17.92 -53.70 -30.44
C LEU A 136 -18.55 -53.92 -31.82
N GLU A 137 -19.47 -53.04 -32.22
CA GLU A 137 -20.17 -53.05 -33.50
C GLU A 137 -19.23 -52.71 -34.66
N ALA A 138 -18.45 -51.63 -34.57
CA ALA A 138 -17.47 -51.26 -35.59
C ALA A 138 -16.35 -52.31 -35.73
N PHE A 139 -16.01 -52.99 -34.64
CA PHE A 139 -15.08 -54.12 -34.68
C PHE A 139 -15.68 -55.34 -35.37
N ALA A 140 -16.93 -55.68 -35.05
CA ALA A 140 -17.64 -56.80 -35.66
C ALA A 140 -17.80 -56.58 -37.18
N GLU A 141 -18.13 -55.37 -37.61
CA GLU A 141 -18.19 -54.97 -39.02
C GLU A 141 -16.82 -55.12 -39.71
N ALA A 142 -15.76 -54.56 -39.11
CA ALA A 142 -14.41 -54.63 -39.69
C ALA A 142 -13.84 -56.06 -39.79
N HIS A 143 -14.30 -56.98 -38.95
CA HIS A 143 -13.84 -58.38 -38.91
C HIS A 143 -14.83 -59.38 -39.52
N GLY A 144 -15.95 -58.91 -40.09
CA GLY A 144 -16.97 -59.77 -40.71
C GLY A 144 -17.71 -60.68 -39.72
N LEU A 145 -17.89 -60.23 -38.48
CA LEU A 145 -18.55 -60.96 -37.38
C LEU A 145 -19.98 -60.45 -37.10
N GLU A 146 -20.57 -59.66 -38.00
CA GLU A 146 -21.87 -59.01 -37.80
C GLU A 146 -23.02 -60.00 -37.54
N ASP A 147 -23.00 -61.13 -38.25
CA ASP A 147 -24.01 -62.19 -38.17
C ASP A 147 -23.72 -63.23 -37.05
N GLU A 148 -22.57 -63.11 -36.37
CA GLU A 148 -22.19 -64.01 -35.29
C GLU A 148 -22.90 -63.67 -33.97
N ARG A 149 -22.95 -64.63 -33.03
CA ARG A 149 -23.52 -64.36 -31.71
C ARG A 149 -22.69 -63.29 -31.01
N GLN A 150 -23.35 -62.38 -30.31
CA GLN A 150 -22.69 -61.31 -29.55
C GLN A 150 -21.62 -61.83 -28.57
N ALA A 151 -21.79 -63.04 -28.02
CA ALA A 151 -20.79 -63.67 -27.16
C ALA A 151 -19.48 -63.98 -27.91
N ASP A 152 -19.59 -64.41 -29.17
CA ASP A 152 -18.45 -64.73 -30.05
C ASP A 152 -17.78 -63.43 -30.54
N GLN A 153 -18.55 -62.38 -30.83
CA GLN A 153 -18.04 -61.02 -31.10
C GLN A 153 -17.24 -60.45 -29.91
N ILE A 154 -17.77 -60.58 -28.68
CA ILE A 154 -17.06 -60.15 -27.45
C ILE A 154 -15.80 -60.97 -27.24
N ALA A 155 -15.83 -62.29 -27.46
CA ALA A 155 -14.65 -63.15 -27.31
C ALA A 155 -13.54 -62.76 -28.29
N ALA A 156 -13.88 -62.48 -29.56
CA ALA A 156 -12.93 -61.99 -30.56
C ALA A 156 -12.38 -60.60 -30.18
N PHE A 157 -13.23 -59.68 -29.74
CA PHE A 157 -12.82 -58.35 -29.29
C PHE A 157 -11.91 -58.40 -28.05
N GLU A 158 -12.19 -59.30 -27.10
CA GLU A 158 -11.34 -59.50 -25.92
C GLU A 158 -10.04 -60.23 -26.26
N ALA A 159 -10.01 -61.11 -27.26
CA ALA A 159 -8.78 -61.73 -27.74
C ALA A 159 -7.80 -60.68 -28.30
N GLU A 160 -8.32 -59.69 -29.04
CA GLU A 160 -7.51 -58.64 -29.66
C GLU A 160 -7.22 -57.46 -28.73
N TYR A 161 -8.25 -56.90 -28.08
CA TYR A 161 -8.15 -55.69 -27.25
C TYR A 161 -8.22 -55.94 -25.74
N GLY A 162 -8.33 -57.19 -25.27
CA GLY A 162 -8.53 -57.53 -23.84
C GLY A 162 -7.51 -56.92 -22.89
N ARG A 163 -6.24 -56.81 -23.31
CA ARG A 163 -5.20 -56.14 -22.51
C ARG A 163 -5.43 -54.63 -22.42
N ALA A 164 -5.84 -53.99 -23.52
CA ALA A 164 -6.12 -52.55 -23.58
C ALA A 164 -7.38 -52.20 -22.78
N THR A 165 -8.47 -52.95 -22.96
CA THR A 165 -9.71 -52.80 -22.18
C THR A 165 -9.50 -53.04 -20.69
N GLN A 166 -8.69 -54.03 -20.30
CA GLN A 166 -8.35 -54.26 -18.89
C GLN A 166 -7.55 -53.09 -18.30
N ARG A 167 -6.59 -52.52 -19.03
CA ARG A 167 -5.84 -51.31 -18.61
C ARG A 167 -6.76 -50.11 -18.47
N LEU A 168 -7.69 -49.89 -19.40
CA LEU A 168 -8.70 -48.82 -19.34
C LEU A 168 -9.63 -48.99 -18.14
N ARG A 169 -10.15 -50.20 -17.88
CA ARG A 169 -10.98 -50.50 -16.68
C ARG A 169 -10.20 -50.26 -15.38
N ARG A 170 -8.92 -50.65 -15.32
CA ARG A 170 -8.04 -50.38 -14.16
C ARG A 170 -7.81 -48.88 -13.96
N ARG A 171 -7.56 -48.13 -15.04
CA ARG A 171 -7.44 -46.66 -15.03
C ARG A 171 -8.73 -46.01 -14.51
N ALA A 172 -9.89 -46.40 -15.03
CA ALA A 172 -11.19 -45.86 -14.61
C ALA A 172 -11.47 -46.09 -13.11
N ARG A 173 -11.20 -47.31 -12.60
CA ARG A 173 -11.32 -47.61 -11.17
C ARG A 173 -10.36 -46.79 -10.32
N LEU A 174 -9.12 -46.58 -10.79
CA LEU A 174 -8.16 -45.71 -10.09
C LEU A 174 -8.66 -44.27 -10.03
N ILE A 175 -9.11 -43.72 -11.15
CA ILE A 175 -9.64 -42.36 -11.26
C ILE A 175 -10.81 -42.18 -10.28
N ALA A 176 -11.76 -43.12 -10.25
CA ALA A 176 -12.90 -43.06 -9.34
C ALA A 176 -12.45 -42.97 -7.86
N ARG A 177 -11.49 -43.80 -7.45
CA ARG A 177 -10.92 -43.77 -6.08
C ARG A 177 -10.17 -42.47 -5.80
N GLN A 178 -9.43 -41.94 -6.78
CA GLN A 178 -8.74 -40.66 -6.65
C GLN A 178 -9.74 -39.50 -6.50
N LEU A 179 -10.83 -39.48 -7.26
CA LEU A 179 -11.87 -38.46 -7.15
C LEU A 179 -12.57 -38.50 -5.79
N GLU A 180 -12.84 -39.69 -5.24
CA GLU A 180 -13.37 -39.86 -3.89
C GLU A 180 -12.40 -39.34 -2.82
N ALA A 181 -11.11 -39.69 -2.94
CA ALA A 181 -10.07 -39.17 -2.06
C ALA A 181 -9.95 -37.64 -2.12
N LEU A 182 -10.05 -37.05 -3.32
CA LEU A 182 -10.02 -35.60 -3.51
C LEU A 182 -11.23 -34.91 -2.87
N ARG A 183 -12.44 -35.47 -2.99
CA ARG A 183 -13.63 -34.92 -2.33
C ARG A 183 -13.50 -34.92 -0.80
N TRP A 184 -12.99 -36.01 -0.24
CA TRP A 184 -12.74 -36.11 1.20
C TRP A 184 -11.65 -35.13 1.67
N LEU A 185 -10.56 -34.99 0.91
CA LEU A 185 -9.51 -34.00 1.23
C LEU A 185 -10.02 -32.56 1.12
N GLU A 186 -10.87 -32.28 0.13
CA GLU A 186 -11.48 -30.97 -0.09
C GLU A 186 -12.25 -30.51 1.15
N SER A 187 -13.08 -31.39 1.74
CA SER A 187 -13.82 -31.05 2.96
C SER A 187 -12.93 -30.90 4.21
N LEU A 188 -11.70 -31.42 4.19
CA LEU A 188 -10.78 -31.40 5.32
C LEU A 188 -9.83 -30.18 5.30
N VAL A 189 -9.27 -29.83 4.14
CA VAL A 189 -8.15 -28.86 4.08
C VAL A 189 -8.39 -27.65 3.19
N ALA A 190 -9.47 -27.61 2.40
CA ALA A 190 -9.78 -26.43 1.60
C ALA A 190 -10.13 -25.24 2.51
N GLN A 191 -9.50 -24.11 2.26
CA GLN A 191 -9.72 -22.85 2.97
C GLN A 191 -10.07 -21.74 1.97
N SER A 192 -10.78 -20.73 2.46
CA SER A 192 -11.03 -19.49 1.72
C SER A 192 -10.07 -18.39 2.19
N PRO A 193 -9.58 -17.54 1.28
CA PRO A 193 -8.68 -16.44 1.63
C PRO A 193 -9.36 -15.39 2.49
N LYS A 194 -8.66 -14.94 3.53
CA LYS A 194 -9.12 -13.87 4.43
C LYS A 194 -8.22 -12.65 4.33
N ALA A 195 -8.74 -11.46 4.61
CA ALA A 195 -7.98 -10.20 4.56
C ALA A 195 -6.63 -10.25 5.31
N GLY A 196 -6.61 -10.87 6.50
CA GLY A 196 -5.40 -10.97 7.32
C GLY A 196 -4.39 -12.04 6.89
N ASP A 197 -4.72 -12.87 5.89
CA ASP A 197 -3.81 -13.92 5.42
C ASP A 197 -2.59 -13.32 4.73
N SER A 198 -1.47 -14.03 4.84
CA SER A 198 -0.26 -13.67 4.10
C SER A 198 -0.46 -13.83 2.59
N VAL A 199 0.12 -12.92 1.80
CA VAL A 199 0.19 -13.08 0.34
C VAL A 199 0.92 -14.38 -0.06
N ALA A 200 1.89 -14.82 0.75
CA ALA A 200 2.62 -16.07 0.54
C ALA A 200 1.77 -17.32 0.79
N ALA A 201 0.67 -17.20 1.53
CA ALA A 201 -0.24 -18.31 1.75
C ALA A 201 -1.03 -18.67 0.49
N TRP A 202 -1.26 -17.71 -0.40
CA TRP A 202 -2.22 -17.86 -1.52
C TRP A 202 -1.59 -17.71 -2.90
N LEU A 203 -0.50 -16.96 -3.02
CA LEU A 203 0.16 -16.70 -4.31
C LEU A 203 1.39 -17.57 -4.49
N ASN A 204 1.79 -17.75 -5.75
CA ASN A 204 3.05 -18.40 -6.10
C ASN A 204 4.24 -17.80 -5.31
N PRO A 205 5.18 -18.62 -4.79
CA PRO A 205 6.32 -18.15 -3.98
C PRO A 205 7.13 -17.00 -4.61
N THR A 206 7.28 -17.01 -5.94
CA THR A 206 8.02 -15.95 -6.65
C THR A 206 7.25 -14.63 -6.63
N LEU A 207 5.94 -14.67 -6.86
CA LEU A 207 5.07 -13.48 -6.80
C LEU A 207 4.98 -12.94 -5.37
N ALA A 208 4.77 -13.82 -4.40
CA ALA A 208 4.74 -13.47 -2.99
C ALA A 208 6.04 -12.79 -2.56
N SER A 209 7.20 -13.33 -2.95
CA SER A 209 8.51 -12.74 -2.61
C SER A 209 8.67 -11.32 -3.16
N HIS A 210 8.18 -11.04 -4.38
CA HIS A 210 8.22 -9.69 -4.94
C HIS A 210 7.28 -8.71 -4.22
N LEU A 211 6.12 -9.18 -3.75
CA LEU A 211 5.18 -8.39 -2.96
C LEU A 211 5.74 -8.10 -1.56
N GLU A 212 6.28 -9.11 -0.88
CA GLU A 212 6.90 -8.96 0.44
C GLU A 212 8.12 -8.04 0.39
N ALA A 213 8.94 -8.12 -0.68
CA ALA A 213 10.05 -7.17 -0.90
C ALA A 213 9.60 -5.72 -1.14
N ALA A 214 8.31 -5.51 -1.41
CA ALA A 214 7.68 -4.20 -1.51
C ALA A 214 6.83 -3.85 -0.27
N ASP A 215 7.08 -4.54 0.85
CA ASP A 215 6.39 -4.41 2.14
C ASP A 215 4.88 -4.74 2.12
N ILE A 216 4.46 -5.61 1.20
CA ILE A 216 3.08 -6.09 1.09
C ILE A 216 3.03 -7.54 1.56
N PHE A 217 2.63 -7.74 2.81
CA PHE A 217 2.66 -9.05 3.45
C PHE A 217 1.30 -9.73 3.51
N THR A 218 0.20 -8.97 3.46
CA THR A 218 -1.17 -9.48 3.62
C THR A 218 -2.08 -9.16 2.44
N LEU A 219 -3.16 -9.92 2.28
CA LEU A 219 -4.19 -9.64 1.27
C LEU A 219 -4.85 -8.26 1.50
N ALA A 220 -5.04 -7.85 2.75
CA ALA A 220 -5.55 -6.52 3.11
C ALA A 220 -4.63 -5.40 2.60
N GLN A 221 -3.32 -5.50 2.84
CA GLN A 221 -2.34 -4.52 2.35
C GLN A 221 -2.29 -4.47 0.82
N LEU A 222 -2.43 -5.63 0.16
CA LEU A 222 -2.47 -5.72 -1.28
C LEU A 222 -3.70 -5.01 -1.85
N VAL A 223 -4.89 -5.25 -1.29
CA VAL A 223 -6.13 -4.56 -1.66
C VAL A 223 -6.05 -3.05 -1.39
N GLU A 224 -5.51 -2.64 -0.22
CA GLU A 224 -5.31 -1.23 0.12
C GLU A 224 -4.37 -0.55 -0.89
N ARG A 225 -3.28 -1.21 -1.30
CA ARG A 225 -2.37 -0.69 -2.32
C ARG A 225 -3.04 -0.56 -3.68
N ILE A 226 -3.77 -1.59 -4.11
CA ILE A 226 -4.46 -1.60 -5.41
C ILE A 226 -5.48 -0.47 -5.48
N ASN A 227 -6.35 -0.34 -4.47
CA ASN A 227 -7.32 0.74 -4.39
C ASN A 227 -6.64 2.11 -4.20
N GLY A 228 -5.51 2.14 -3.50
CA GLY A 228 -4.73 3.33 -3.20
C GLY A 228 -4.08 3.99 -4.40
N VAL A 229 -3.49 3.19 -5.27
CA VAL A 229 -2.73 3.65 -6.43
C VAL A 229 -3.55 3.56 -7.73
N GLY A 230 -4.52 2.64 -7.80
CA GLY A 230 -5.34 2.38 -8.98
C GLY A 230 -4.61 1.53 -10.02
N ARG A 231 -4.88 1.76 -11.32
CA ARG A 231 -4.38 0.93 -12.44
C ARG A 231 -2.87 0.63 -12.40
N ARG A 232 -2.06 1.57 -11.92
CA ARG A 232 -0.59 1.45 -11.88
C ARG A 232 -0.03 0.98 -10.53
N TRP A 233 -0.82 0.30 -9.69
CA TRP A 233 -0.40 -0.16 -8.35
C TRP A 233 0.86 -1.05 -8.35
N HIS A 234 1.04 -1.81 -9.43
CA HIS A 234 2.20 -2.67 -9.63
C HIS A 234 3.47 -1.89 -9.99
N ALA A 235 3.35 -0.62 -10.37
CA ALA A 235 4.50 0.21 -10.73
C ALA A 235 5.42 0.37 -9.51
N GLY A 236 6.71 0.15 -9.73
CA GLY A 236 7.73 0.17 -8.68
C GLY A 236 7.95 -1.18 -7.98
N ILE A 237 7.16 -2.22 -8.25
CA ILE A 237 7.41 -3.57 -7.75
C ILE A 237 8.28 -4.32 -8.76
N LYS A 238 9.47 -4.76 -8.34
CA LYS A 238 10.42 -5.47 -9.21
C LYS A 238 9.77 -6.73 -9.80
N ALA A 239 9.95 -6.94 -11.11
CA ALA A 239 9.45 -8.10 -11.85
C ALA A 239 7.91 -8.33 -11.77
N MET A 240 7.14 -7.27 -11.48
CA MET A 240 5.67 -7.23 -11.52
C MET A 240 5.17 -6.46 -12.75
N GLY A 241 4.93 -7.19 -13.84
CA GLY A 241 4.37 -6.64 -15.09
C GLY A 241 2.84 -6.56 -15.08
N GLU A 242 2.26 -5.89 -16.08
CA GLU A 242 0.80 -5.67 -16.20
C GLU A 242 0.01 -6.99 -16.24
N GLY A 243 0.47 -8.01 -16.98
CA GLY A 243 -0.22 -9.31 -17.03
C GLY A 243 -0.27 -10.04 -15.68
N LYS A 244 0.81 -10.00 -14.90
CA LYS A 244 0.84 -10.56 -13.53
C LYS A 244 -0.07 -9.79 -12.60
N ALA A 245 -0.05 -8.46 -12.70
CA ALA A 245 -0.90 -7.59 -11.90
C ALA A 245 -2.38 -7.80 -12.21
N LEU A 246 -2.74 -7.98 -13.48
CA LEU A 246 -4.11 -8.26 -13.92
C LEU A 246 -4.62 -9.58 -13.31
N ARG A 247 -3.82 -10.66 -13.38
CA ARG A 247 -4.16 -11.96 -12.79
C ARG A 247 -4.41 -11.87 -11.28
N ILE A 248 -3.61 -11.08 -10.57
CA ILE A 248 -3.79 -10.82 -9.12
C ILE A 248 -5.11 -10.07 -8.89
N VAL A 249 -5.42 -9.06 -9.69
CA VAL A 249 -6.68 -8.29 -9.57
C VAL A 249 -7.90 -9.17 -9.86
N GLU A 250 -7.85 -10.01 -10.88
CA GLU A 250 -8.91 -10.98 -11.21
C GLU A 250 -9.11 -11.99 -10.07
N TRP A 251 -8.03 -12.59 -9.58
CA TRP A 251 -8.09 -13.52 -8.44
C TRP A 251 -8.67 -12.86 -7.19
N LEU A 252 -8.28 -11.63 -6.87
CA LEU A 252 -8.86 -10.88 -5.75
C LEU A 252 -10.35 -10.62 -5.95
N ARG A 253 -10.80 -10.35 -7.18
CA ARG A 253 -12.22 -10.16 -7.52
C ARG A 253 -13.04 -11.42 -7.29
N GLU A 254 -12.53 -12.57 -7.72
CA GLU A 254 -13.17 -13.88 -7.50
C GLU A 254 -13.33 -14.23 -6.01
N HIS A 255 -12.50 -13.65 -5.14
CA HIS A 255 -12.47 -13.95 -3.71
C HIS A 255 -12.92 -12.78 -2.81
N GLN A 256 -13.57 -11.74 -3.37
CA GLN A 256 -13.97 -10.53 -2.63
C GLN A 256 -14.88 -10.86 -1.44
N ASP A 257 -15.80 -11.81 -1.60
CA ASP A 257 -16.75 -12.18 -0.57
C ASP A 257 -16.06 -12.84 0.63
N SER A 258 -15.06 -13.70 0.39
CA SER A 258 -14.29 -14.34 1.47
C SER A 258 -13.27 -13.41 2.13
N ILE A 259 -12.68 -12.49 1.35
CA ILE A 259 -11.70 -11.53 1.85
C ILE A 259 -12.39 -10.39 2.61
N GLU A 260 -13.69 -10.15 2.33
CA GLU A 260 -14.49 -9.05 2.87
C GLU A 260 -13.93 -7.67 2.51
N LEU A 261 -13.19 -7.58 1.39
CA LEU A 261 -12.64 -6.33 0.85
C LEU A 261 -12.93 -6.21 -0.63
N GLN A 262 -13.27 -5.01 -1.07
CA GLN A 262 -13.72 -4.75 -2.43
C GLN A 262 -12.67 -3.95 -3.23
N LEU A 263 -12.41 -4.35 -4.47
CA LEU A 263 -11.63 -3.56 -5.42
C LEU A 263 -12.54 -2.57 -6.15
N GLY A 264 -12.20 -1.28 -6.08
CA GLY A 264 -12.98 -0.22 -6.71
C GLY A 264 -12.91 -0.28 -8.24
N ARG A 265 -13.96 0.22 -8.90
CA ARG A 265 -14.04 0.27 -10.38
C ARG A 265 -12.90 1.08 -11.01
N HIS A 266 -12.40 2.08 -10.29
CA HIS A 266 -11.29 2.95 -10.70
C HIS A 266 -9.98 2.20 -10.96
N VAL A 267 -9.80 1.01 -10.41
CA VAL A 267 -8.60 0.18 -10.58
C VAL A 267 -8.40 -0.24 -12.04
N ALA A 268 -9.48 -0.40 -12.82
CA ALA A 268 -9.41 -0.86 -14.21
C ALA A 268 -9.13 0.26 -15.23
N MET A 269 -9.30 1.53 -14.84
CA MET A 269 -9.32 2.64 -15.80
C MET A 269 -8.12 3.57 -15.64
N PRO A 270 -7.62 4.15 -16.75
CA PRO A 270 -6.70 5.29 -16.67
C PRO A 270 -7.33 6.45 -15.92
N ARG A 271 -6.54 7.14 -15.11
CA ARG A 271 -7.00 8.25 -14.28
C ARG A 271 -7.68 9.39 -15.04
N SER A 272 -7.28 9.64 -16.28
CA SER A 272 -7.90 10.66 -17.15
C SER A 272 -9.33 10.33 -17.57
N LYS A 273 -9.75 9.06 -17.45
CA LYS A 273 -11.12 8.63 -17.77
C LYS A 273 -12.06 8.62 -16.57
N LEU A 274 -11.54 8.88 -15.37
CA LEU A 274 -12.31 8.84 -14.13
C LEU A 274 -12.87 10.21 -13.78
N TYR A 275 -14.08 10.20 -13.22
CA TYR A 275 -14.68 11.39 -12.64
C TYR A 275 -14.14 11.65 -11.23
N ALA A 276 -14.11 12.92 -10.82
CA ALA A 276 -13.66 13.31 -9.48
C ALA A 276 -14.51 12.66 -8.37
N HIS A 277 -15.83 12.58 -8.56
CA HIS A 277 -16.74 11.98 -7.57
C HIS A 277 -16.52 10.46 -7.43
N GLU A 278 -16.20 9.75 -8.51
CA GLU A 278 -15.90 8.30 -8.46
C GLU A 278 -14.64 8.03 -7.63
N LEU A 279 -13.60 8.83 -7.84
CA LEU A 279 -12.38 8.75 -7.02
C LEU A 279 -12.69 9.11 -5.57
N ASN A 280 -13.44 10.19 -5.34
CA ASN A 280 -13.84 10.58 -3.98
C ASN A 280 -14.66 9.48 -3.29
N ALA A 281 -15.44 8.67 -4.00
CA ALA A 281 -16.19 7.56 -3.41
C ALA A 281 -15.33 6.35 -3.00
N VAL A 282 -14.07 6.25 -3.44
CA VAL A 282 -13.16 5.14 -3.09
C VAL A 282 -12.94 5.01 -1.59
N VAL A 283 -12.88 6.15 -0.90
CA VAL A 283 -12.79 6.21 0.56
C VAL A 283 -14.04 6.87 1.10
N LEU A 284 -14.83 6.09 1.84
CA LEU A 284 -16.05 6.56 2.46
C LEU A 284 -15.76 7.50 3.65
N PRO A 285 -16.68 8.44 3.93
CA PRO A 285 -16.63 9.22 5.16
C PRO A 285 -16.63 8.34 6.41
N ALA A 286 -15.85 8.70 7.42
CA ALA A 286 -15.73 7.94 8.67
C ALA A 286 -15.25 8.83 9.83
N THR A 287 -15.43 8.35 11.06
CA THR A 287 -14.90 8.94 12.31
C THR A 287 -13.43 8.59 12.58
N ASP A 288 -12.74 7.99 11.60
CA ASP A 288 -11.33 7.64 11.64
C ASP A 288 -10.48 8.68 10.87
N ILE A 289 -9.15 8.50 10.79
CA ILE A 289 -8.24 9.38 10.05
C ILE A 289 -8.67 9.44 8.58
N ARG A 290 -9.27 10.58 8.22
CA ARG A 290 -9.78 10.91 6.90
C ARG A 290 -9.43 12.36 6.58
N PRO A 291 -9.32 12.73 5.29
CA PRO A 291 -9.29 14.14 4.92
C PRO A 291 -10.51 14.87 5.48
N ILE A 292 -10.39 16.16 5.79
CA ILE A 292 -11.45 16.97 6.42
C ILE A 292 -12.77 16.85 5.67
N GLU A 293 -12.74 16.83 4.32
CA GLU A 293 -13.93 16.67 3.48
C GLU A 293 -14.67 15.32 3.64
N LYS A 294 -14.07 14.34 4.30
CA LYS A 294 -14.60 12.98 4.53
C LYS A 294 -14.60 12.62 6.02
N PHE A 295 -14.18 13.53 6.89
CA PHE A 295 -14.10 13.25 8.30
C PHE A 295 -15.46 13.50 8.95
N LEU A 296 -16.02 12.45 9.55
CA LEU A 296 -17.23 12.56 10.35
C LEU A 296 -16.82 12.83 11.79
N VAL A 297 -17.14 14.02 12.29
CA VAL A 297 -16.84 14.37 13.67
C VAL A 297 -17.87 13.70 14.58
N PRO A 298 -17.46 12.89 15.58
CA PRO A 298 -18.37 12.34 16.57
C PRO A 298 -19.12 13.46 17.29
N ALA A 299 -20.43 13.32 17.50
CA ALA A 299 -21.29 14.37 18.05
C ALA A 299 -20.84 14.80 19.46
N GLU A 300 -20.30 13.86 20.23
CA GLU A 300 -19.75 14.11 21.56
C GLU A 300 -18.43 14.90 21.56
N LEU A 301 -17.72 14.95 20.42
CA LEU A 301 -16.43 15.64 20.25
C LEU A 301 -16.49 16.79 19.23
N ASP A 302 -17.70 17.21 18.83
CA ASP A 302 -17.87 18.24 17.80
C ASP A 302 -17.66 19.68 18.30
N GLY A 303 -17.56 19.86 19.63
CA GLY A 303 -17.35 21.15 20.27
C GLY A 303 -18.61 21.99 20.48
N THR A 304 -19.81 21.46 20.22
CA THR A 304 -21.08 22.09 20.62
C THR A 304 -21.13 22.40 22.12
N ARG A 305 -20.54 21.52 22.94
CA ARG A 305 -20.42 21.62 24.40
C ARG A 305 -18.97 21.76 24.87
N GLY A 306 -18.12 22.42 24.07
CA GLY A 306 -16.71 22.60 24.40
C GLY A 306 -16.49 23.38 25.70
N LEU A 307 -15.51 22.98 26.50
CA LEU A 307 -15.25 23.55 27.83
C LEU A 307 -14.91 25.05 27.77
N TYR A 308 -14.18 25.47 26.74
CA TYR A 308 -13.72 26.85 26.54
C TYR A 308 -14.53 27.58 25.46
N ARG A 309 -15.67 27.00 25.04
CA ARG A 309 -16.56 27.60 24.06
C ARG A 309 -17.42 28.68 24.72
N ARG A 310 -17.53 29.83 24.05
CA ARG A 310 -18.46 30.89 24.48
C ARG A 310 -19.90 30.61 24.02
N PRO A 311 -20.93 31.15 24.71
CA PRO A 311 -22.32 31.01 24.30
C PRO A 311 -22.56 31.48 22.86
N GLN A 312 -23.36 30.73 22.09
CA GLN A 312 -23.62 31.01 20.67
C GLN A 312 -24.18 32.42 20.43
N ALA A 313 -24.97 32.96 21.37
CA ALA A 313 -25.52 34.32 21.28
C ALA A 313 -24.46 35.43 21.29
N GLN A 314 -23.25 35.15 21.78
CA GLN A 314 -22.11 36.08 21.81
C GLN A 314 -21.13 35.84 20.67
N CYS A 315 -21.27 34.71 19.96
CA CYS A 315 -20.38 34.30 18.89
C CYS A 315 -20.68 35.09 17.62
N LEU A 316 -19.64 35.69 17.02
CA LEU A 316 -19.75 36.42 15.76
C LEU A 316 -19.80 35.48 14.54
N LEU A 317 -19.53 34.19 14.74
CA LEU A 317 -19.65 33.17 13.69
C LEU A 317 -21.02 32.49 13.73
N LYS A 318 -21.56 32.22 12.54
CA LYS A 318 -22.69 31.27 12.36
C LYS A 318 -22.30 29.82 12.66
N ALA A 319 -21.01 29.54 12.86
CA ALA A 319 -20.52 28.21 13.15
C ALA A 319 -21.06 27.70 14.49
N THR A 320 -21.72 26.55 14.45
CA THR A 320 -22.35 25.90 15.60
C THR A 320 -21.51 24.79 16.21
N ASN A 321 -20.37 24.43 15.59
CA ASN A 321 -19.43 23.43 16.08
C ASN A 321 -18.01 23.71 15.58
N ASP A 322 -17.01 23.00 16.12
CA ASP A 322 -15.59 23.28 15.88
C ASP A 322 -15.23 23.08 14.40
N TYR A 323 -15.84 22.06 13.78
CA TYR A 323 -15.66 21.74 12.37
C TYR A 323 -16.10 22.91 11.47
N GLN A 324 -17.30 23.45 11.70
CA GLN A 324 -17.79 24.63 10.98
C GLN A 324 -16.93 25.87 11.26
N ALA A 325 -16.40 26.01 12.47
CA ALA A 325 -15.55 27.14 12.83
C ALA A 325 -14.21 27.12 12.08
N ILE A 326 -13.59 25.94 11.91
CA ILE A 326 -12.41 25.77 11.04
C ILE A 326 -12.73 26.16 9.60
N LEU A 327 -13.86 25.70 9.06
CA LEU A 327 -14.24 26.03 7.68
C LEU A 327 -14.50 27.53 7.50
N ALA A 328 -15.11 28.19 8.48
CA ALA A 328 -15.29 29.65 8.49
C ALA A 328 -13.94 30.38 8.51
N TRP A 329 -13.00 29.94 9.35
CA TRP A 329 -11.64 30.47 9.40
C TRP A 329 -10.88 30.28 8.08
N LEU A 330 -11.01 29.13 7.41
CA LEU A 330 -10.37 28.91 6.11
C LEU A 330 -10.94 29.84 5.02
N ARG A 331 -12.24 30.12 5.07
CA ARG A 331 -12.91 31.05 4.14
C ARG A 331 -12.49 32.50 4.36
N SER A 332 -12.13 32.90 5.57
CA SER A 332 -11.69 34.27 5.85
C SER A 332 -10.28 34.58 5.33
N LYS A 333 -9.51 33.58 4.89
CA LYS A 333 -8.17 33.80 4.32
C LYS A 333 -8.23 34.15 2.83
N HIS A 334 -7.27 34.96 2.39
CA HIS A 334 -7.11 35.31 0.99
C HIS A 334 -7.04 34.06 0.09
N GLY A 335 -8.05 33.94 -0.76
CA GLY A 335 -8.21 32.86 -1.72
C GLY A 335 -7.77 33.24 -3.13
N LEU A 336 -8.03 32.35 -4.06
CA LEU A 336 -7.85 32.61 -5.49
C LEU A 336 -8.97 33.51 -6.04
N THR A 337 -8.66 34.33 -7.04
CA THR A 337 -9.66 35.09 -7.80
C THR A 337 -10.56 34.14 -8.61
N PRO A 338 -11.77 34.57 -9.04
CA PRO A 338 -12.63 33.76 -9.90
C PRO A 338 -11.94 33.25 -11.17
N GLU A 339 -11.12 34.08 -11.83
CA GLU A 339 -10.38 33.72 -13.04
C GLU A 339 -9.32 32.65 -12.75
N GLN A 340 -8.58 32.80 -11.64
CA GLN A 340 -7.61 31.81 -11.20
C GLN A 340 -8.27 30.46 -10.87
N LYS A 341 -9.46 30.47 -10.26
CA LYS A 341 -10.24 29.25 -9.99
C LYS A 341 -10.70 28.59 -11.29
N ALA A 342 -11.19 29.37 -12.25
CA ALA A 342 -11.60 28.87 -13.56
C ALA A 342 -10.42 28.25 -14.33
N HIS A 343 -9.26 28.92 -14.33
CA HIS A 343 -8.04 28.40 -14.94
C HIS A 343 -7.56 27.09 -14.26
N LEU A 344 -7.61 27.03 -12.94
CA LEU A 344 -7.29 25.80 -12.19
C LEU A 344 -8.27 24.68 -12.54
N LYS A 345 -9.57 24.96 -12.67
CA LYS A 345 -10.60 23.99 -13.05
C LYS A 345 -10.37 23.47 -14.47
N ALA A 346 -10.07 24.35 -15.43
CA ALA A 346 -9.78 24.00 -16.82
C ALA A 346 -8.53 23.10 -16.97
N ARG A 347 -7.51 23.29 -16.11
CA ARG A 347 -6.30 22.45 -16.10
C ARG A 347 -6.51 21.06 -15.50
N ARG A 348 -7.66 20.79 -14.85
CA ARG A 348 -7.91 19.45 -14.27
C ARG A 348 -8.13 18.45 -15.40
N ARG A 349 -7.30 17.40 -15.39
CA ARG A 349 -7.38 16.29 -16.35
C ARG A 349 -8.50 15.27 -16.03
N GLN A 350 -9.23 15.47 -14.93
CA GLN A 350 -10.32 14.59 -14.50
C GLN A 350 -11.63 15.05 -15.10
N ARG A 351 -12.53 14.10 -15.35
CA ARG A 351 -13.88 14.45 -15.78
C ARG A 351 -14.65 15.02 -14.59
N ASP A 352 -15.44 16.05 -14.87
CA ASP A 352 -16.32 16.69 -13.91
C ASP A 352 -17.77 16.45 -14.35
N THR A 353 -18.65 16.09 -13.43
CA THR A 353 -20.08 15.92 -13.69
C THR A 353 -20.82 17.26 -13.76
N GLY A 354 -20.18 18.35 -13.34
CA GLY A 354 -20.79 19.68 -13.32
C GLY A 354 -21.77 19.90 -12.17
N VAL A 355 -21.96 18.90 -11.30
CA VAL A 355 -22.76 18.99 -10.07
C VAL A 355 -21.86 19.47 -8.94
N GLU A 356 -22.11 20.67 -8.43
CA GLU A 356 -21.38 21.20 -7.27
C GLU A 356 -21.79 20.46 -5.99
N GLN A 357 -20.80 19.86 -5.33
CA GLN A 357 -20.94 19.31 -3.98
C GLN A 357 -20.59 20.38 -2.94
N GLY A 358 -21.19 20.30 -1.75
CA GLY A 358 -21.07 21.34 -0.71
C GLY A 358 -19.65 21.68 -0.23
N MET A 359 -18.66 20.80 -0.47
CA MET A 359 -17.25 21.02 -0.13
C MET A 359 -16.31 21.15 -1.34
N ASP A 360 -16.84 21.31 -2.56
CA ASP A 360 -16.02 21.40 -3.79
C ASP A 360 -15.07 22.61 -3.79
N TRP A 361 -15.42 23.67 -3.08
CA TRP A 361 -14.57 24.86 -2.92
C TRP A 361 -13.20 24.52 -2.31
N LEU A 362 -13.08 23.42 -1.53
CA LEU A 362 -11.81 22.92 -0.99
C LEU A 362 -10.84 22.42 -2.06
N GLN A 363 -11.32 22.20 -3.29
CA GLN A 363 -10.48 21.83 -4.42
C GLN A 363 -9.82 23.05 -5.09
N ALA A 364 -10.29 24.27 -4.80
CA ALA A 364 -9.87 25.51 -5.43
C ALA A 364 -9.29 26.52 -4.43
N LEU A 365 -8.40 26.05 -3.55
CA LEU A 365 -7.73 26.84 -2.52
C LEU A 365 -6.46 27.52 -3.01
N SER A 366 -6.08 28.65 -2.41
CA SER A 366 -4.75 29.25 -2.58
C SER A 366 -3.65 28.40 -1.90
N ASN A 367 -2.37 28.72 -2.15
CA ASN A 367 -1.26 28.05 -1.45
C ASN A 367 -1.37 28.22 0.08
N THR A 368 -1.69 29.43 0.54
CA THR A 368 -1.87 29.74 1.96
C THR A 368 -3.04 28.97 2.55
N GLN A 369 -4.20 28.95 1.89
CA GLN A 369 -5.36 28.17 2.34
C GLN A 369 -5.06 26.66 2.39
N ARG A 370 -4.29 26.12 1.44
CA ARG A 370 -3.86 24.71 1.49
C ARG A 370 -2.98 24.41 2.70
N ALA A 371 -2.01 25.28 3.00
CA ALA A 371 -1.16 25.13 4.19
C ALA A 371 -1.99 25.20 5.46
N TYR A 372 -2.90 26.16 5.55
CA TYR A 372 -3.75 26.38 6.71
C TYR A 372 -4.72 25.21 6.94
N ARG A 373 -5.37 24.73 5.87
CA ARG A 373 -6.23 23.54 5.92
C ARG A 373 -5.44 22.34 6.42
N LYS A 374 -4.24 22.12 5.89
CA LYS A 374 -3.41 20.97 6.24
C LYS A 374 -3.07 20.95 7.74
N GLU A 375 -2.66 22.07 8.32
CA GLU A 375 -2.30 22.08 9.75
C GLU A 375 -3.53 22.04 10.66
N ALA A 376 -4.63 22.73 10.30
CA ALA A 376 -5.89 22.64 11.05
C ALA A 376 -6.49 21.23 11.01
N GLU A 377 -6.46 20.56 9.85
CA GLU A 377 -6.90 19.18 9.66
C GLU A 377 -6.08 18.21 10.52
N ARG A 378 -4.75 18.31 10.50
CA ARG A 378 -3.89 17.45 11.32
C ARG A 378 -4.23 17.57 12.80
N PHE A 379 -4.44 18.80 13.28
CA PHE A 379 -4.75 19.04 14.67
C PHE A 379 -6.16 18.55 15.04
N LEU A 380 -7.16 18.80 14.18
CA LEU A 380 -8.52 18.28 14.36
C LEU A 380 -8.52 16.75 14.46
N LEU A 381 -7.85 16.07 13.52
CA LEU A 381 -7.76 14.61 13.51
C LEU A 381 -7.07 14.08 14.76
N TRP A 382 -5.99 14.71 15.20
CA TRP A 382 -5.29 14.31 16.42
C TRP A 382 -6.15 14.54 17.67
N ALA A 383 -6.76 15.71 17.80
CA ALA A 383 -7.61 16.05 18.94
C ALA A 383 -8.75 15.02 19.10
N ILE A 384 -9.41 14.64 18.01
CA ILE A 384 -10.55 13.72 18.07
C ILE A 384 -10.12 12.26 18.13
N THR A 385 -9.25 11.81 17.22
CA THR A 385 -8.97 10.37 17.05
C THR A 385 -7.82 9.85 17.93
N HIS A 386 -7.02 10.74 18.51
CA HIS A 386 -5.94 10.38 19.44
C HIS A 386 -6.21 10.86 20.85
N LYS A 387 -6.65 12.12 21.02
CA LYS A 387 -6.95 12.67 22.34
C LYS A 387 -8.37 12.46 22.85
N GLY A 388 -9.34 12.23 21.96
CA GLY A 388 -10.75 12.16 22.36
C GLY A 388 -11.27 13.48 22.92
N LYS A 389 -10.82 14.62 22.38
CA LYS A 389 -11.23 15.97 22.80
C LYS A 389 -11.71 16.80 21.61
N ALA A 390 -12.74 17.61 21.86
CA ALA A 390 -13.13 18.70 20.97
C ALA A 390 -12.04 19.78 20.95
N LEU A 391 -11.92 20.51 19.84
CA LEU A 391 -10.97 21.63 19.73
C LEU A 391 -11.29 22.74 20.73
N SER A 392 -12.57 23.03 20.94
CA SER A 392 -13.03 23.99 21.95
C SER A 392 -12.82 23.54 23.40
N SER A 393 -12.24 22.36 23.64
CA SER A 393 -11.87 21.85 24.97
C SER A 393 -10.35 21.68 25.15
N MET A 394 -9.53 22.14 24.21
CA MET A 394 -8.08 21.96 24.25
C MET A 394 -7.41 22.89 25.27
N SER A 395 -6.57 22.31 26.12
CA SER A 395 -5.73 23.03 27.08
C SER A 395 -4.36 23.39 26.49
N ASN A 396 -3.57 24.17 27.24
CA ASN A 396 -2.20 24.48 26.84
C ASN A 396 -1.32 23.21 26.81
N GLU A 397 -1.51 22.33 27.78
CA GLU A 397 -0.82 21.05 27.92
C GLU A 397 -1.11 20.14 26.72
N ASP A 398 -2.37 20.07 26.28
CA ASP A 398 -2.74 19.30 25.09
C ASP A 398 -2.04 19.86 23.83
N CYS A 399 -1.90 21.18 23.71
CA CYS A 399 -1.20 21.81 22.59
C CYS A 399 0.31 21.59 22.62
N ILE A 400 0.93 21.52 23.81
CA ILE A 400 2.33 21.12 24.00
C ILE A 400 2.52 19.68 23.54
N GLU A 401 1.63 18.78 23.92
CA GLU A 401 1.72 17.37 23.51
C GLU A 401 1.55 17.21 22.00
N TYR A 402 0.64 17.95 21.37
CA TYR A 402 0.54 17.93 19.91
C TYR A 402 1.81 18.44 19.24
N ARG A 403 2.44 19.51 19.76
CA ARG A 403 3.72 20.00 19.24
C ARG A 403 4.77 18.88 19.26
N ASP A 404 4.86 18.14 20.35
CA ASP A 404 5.83 17.04 20.49
C ASP A 404 5.46 15.87 19.56
N PHE A 405 4.17 15.58 19.42
CA PHE A 405 3.66 14.63 18.44
C PHE A 405 4.04 14.96 16.99
N LEU A 406 4.14 16.24 16.61
CA LEU A 406 4.59 16.64 15.26
C LEU A 406 6.03 16.19 14.98
N ALA A 407 6.88 16.09 16.01
CA ALA A 407 8.26 15.65 15.87
C ALA A 407 8.36 14.14 15.61
N ASP A 408 7.42 13.34 16.10
CA ASP A 408 7.33 11.90 15.81
C ASP A 408 5.87 11.39 15.88
N PRO A 409 5.11 11.46 14.76
CA PRO A 409 3.71 11.04 14.76
C PRO A 409 3.54 9.51 14.89
N GLN A 410 3.16 9.04 16.09
CA GLN A 410 2.99 7.62 16.41
C GLN A 410 1.53 7.17 16.62
N PRO A 411 1.15 5.92 16.24
CA PRO A 411 1.97 4.95 15.52
C PRO A 411 2.14 5.36 14.05
N ARG A 412 3.36 5.20 13.52
CA ARG A 412 3.71 5.63 12.15
C ARG A 412 2.77 5.08 11.07
N SER A 413 2.32 3.83 11.17
CA SER A 413 1.40 3.19 10.21
C SER A 413 0.02 3.88 10.11
N ARG A 414 -0.39 4.59 11.17
CA ARG A 414 -1.67 5.28 11.27
C ARG A 414 -1.58 6.75 10.85
N TRP A 415 -0.45 7.41 11.10
CA TRP A 415 -0.31 8.85 10.90
C TRP A 415 0.55 9.25 9.71
N CYS A 416 1.49 8.39 9.31
CA CYS A 416 2.46 8.67 8.26
C CYS A 416 2.22 7.79 7.03
N GLY A 417 2.26 8.39 5.84
CA GLY A 417 2.16 7.70 4.57
C GLY A 417 3.16 8.24 3.55
N ASP A 418 3.22 7.61 2.38
CA ASP A 418 4.13 8.06 1.33
C ASP A 418 3.78 9.46 0.83
N ARG A 419 4.79 10.18 0.36
CA ARG A 419 4.62 11.48 -0.28
C ARG A 419 3.77 11.39 -1.54
N GLY A 420 2.90 12.38 -1.73
CA GLY A 420 2.10 12.51 -2.96
C GLY A 420 0.91 11.56 -3.06
N ARG A 421 0.53 10.88 -1.97
CA ARG A 421 -0.76 10.16 -1.90
C ARG A 421 -1.89 11.18 -1.90
N GLU A 422 -2.83 10.99 -2.82
CA GLU A 422 -3.93 11.93 -3.02
C GLU A 422 -5.05 11.67 -2.01
N ARG A 423 -5.84 12.71 -1.70
CA ARG A 423 -6.82 12.69 -0.60
C ARG A 423 -7.99 11.71 -0.81
N TRP A 424 -8.26 11.29 -2.04
CA TRP A 424 -9.26 10.26 -2.31
C TRP A 424 -8.75 8.84 -2.03
N SER A 425 -7.43 8.65 -1.94
CA SER A 425 -6.78 7.35 -1.82
C SER A 425 -6.88 6.79 -0.39
N PRO A 426 -7.15 5.48 -0.19
CA PRO A 426 -7.05 4.85 1.13
C PRO A 426 -5.65 4.90 1.74
N LEU A 427 -4.61 5.09 0.94
CA LEU A 427 -3.23 5.25 1.40
C LEU A 427 -2.91 6.67 1.89
N TRP A 428 -3.85 7.61 1.78
CA TRP A 428 -3.63 8.96 2.28
C TRP A 428 -3.47 8.95 3.79
N ARG A 429 -2.49 9.71 4.27
CA ARG A 429 -2.22 9.94 5.68
C ARG A 429 -1.91 11.44 5.89
N PRO A 430 -2.23 12.00 7.07
CA PRO A 430 -2.03 13.43 7.35
C PRO A 430 -0.55 13.84 7.38
N PHE A 431 0.36 12.92 7.68
CA PHE A 431 1.80 13.17 7.71
C PHE A 431 2.53 12.36 6.63
N GLU A 432 3.64 12.91 6.12
CA GLU A 432 4.58 12.19 5.24
C GLU A 432 5.78 11.63 6.04
N GLY A 433 5.73 11.77 7.37
CA GLY A 433 6.81 11.48 8.31
C GLY A 433 6.96 12.58 9.38
N PRO A 434 7.93 12.41 10.30
CA PRO A 434 8.37 13.42 11.26
C PRO A 434 8.57 14.82 10.66
N LEU A 435 8.06 15.87 11.32
CA LEU A 435 8.28 17.24 10.88
C LEU A 435 9.64 17.77 11.36
N SER A 436 10.32 18.52 10.49
CA SER A 436 11.49 19.31 10.88
C SER A 436 11.10 20.44 11.85
N ALA A 437 12.04 20.92 12.65
CA ALA A 437 11.80 22.02 13.61
C ALA A 437 11.20 23.29 12.95
N SER A 438 11.58 23.60 11.70
CA SER A 438 11.00 24.71 10.94
C SER A 438 9.54 24.44 10.56
N ALA A 439 9.22 23.21 10.14
CA ALA A 439 7.86 22.81 9.81
C ALA A 439 6.96 22.77 11.08
N GLN A 440 7.49 22.30 12.21
CA GLN A 440 6.80 22.35 13.51
C GLN A 440 6.49 23.79 13.90
N ARG A 441 7.46 24.71 13.77
CA ARG A 441 7.22 26.15 13.98
C ARG A 441 6.08 26.68 13.12
N HIS A 442 6.13 26.40 11.83
CA HIS A 442 5.12 26.88 10.91
C HIS A 442 3.72 26.35 11.28
N ALA A 443 3.61 25.06 11.65
CA ALA A 443 2.36 24.47 12.11
C ALA A 443 1.82 25.16 13.38
N VAL A 444 2.67 25.37 14.40
CA VAL A 444 2.28 26.08 15.63
C VAL A 444 1.84 27.52 15.34
N THR A 445 2.55 28.24 14.46
CA THR A 445 2.14 29.60 14.05
C THR A 445 0.76 29.63 13.40
N ILE A 446 0.47 28.67 12.51
CA ILE A 446 -0.84 28.56 11.86
C ILE A 446 -1.93 28.24 12.89
N LEU A 447 -1.69 27.33 13.83
CA LEU A 447 -2.66 26.96 14.85
C LEU A 447 -2.92 28.11 15.84
N LYS A 448 -1.88 28.88 16.19
CA LYS A 448 -2.02 30.13 16.94
C LYS A 448 -2.88 31.15 16.20
N ASN A 449 -2.75 31.25 14.87
CA ASN A 449 -3.60 32.11 14.04
C ASN A 449 -5.05 31.61 13.96
N LEU A 450 -5.28 30.30 13.86
CA LEU A 450 -6.61 29.69 13.92
C LEU A 450 -7.30 30.04 15.23
N TYR A 451 -6.69 29.72 16.36
CA TYR A 451 -7.29 29.99 17.65
C TYR A 451 -7.39 31.47 17.98
N GLY A 452 -6.47 32.30 17.49
CA GLY A 452 -6.58 33.76 17.57
C GLY A 452 -7.87 34.25 16.91
N PHE A 453 -8.12 33.84 15.66
CA PHE A 453 -9.39 34.15 14.98
C PHE A 453 -10.60 33.63 15.76
N LEU A 454 -10.57 32.41 16.30
CA LEU A 454 -11.69 31.89 17.07
C LEU A 454 -11.96 32.70 18.35
N VAL A 455 -10.92 33.23 19.00
CA VAL A 455 -11.09 34.16 20.13
C VAL A 455 -11.65 35.50 19.67
N ASP A 456 -11.08 36.08 18.61
CA ASP A 456 -11.51 37.39 18.06
C ASP A 456 -12.98 37.37 17.61
N GLN A 457 -13.48 36.21 17.19
CA GLN A 457 -14.87 36.02 16.79
C GLN A 457 -15.79 35.59 17.95
N ASN A 458 -15.31 35.67 19.20
CA ASN A 458 -16.03 35.21 20.39
C ASN A 458 -16.50 33.75 20.31
N TYR A 459 -15.80 32.89 19.57
CA TYR A 459 -16.08 31.45 19.55
C TYR A 459 -15.45 30.76 20.76
N LEU A 460 -14.22 31.13 21.11
CA LEU A 460 -13.49 30.62 22.28
C LEU A 460 -13.22 31.73 23.29
N MET A 461 -13.12 31.36 24.57
CA MET A 461 -12.75 32.30 25.62
C MET A 461 -11.26 32.65 25.67
N GLY A 462 -10.39 31.81 25.09
CA GLY A 462 -8.94 32.01 25.11
C GLY A 462 -8.21 31.15 24.09
N ASN A 463 -6.93 31.49 23.85
CA ASN A 463 -6.08 30.80 22.89
C ASN A 463 -5.05 29.89 23.62
N PRO A 464 -5.23 28.55 23.61
CA PRO A 464 -4.33 27.60 24.28
C PRO A 464 -2.95 27.52 23.62
N TRP A 465 -2.79 27.99 22.37
CA TRP A 465 -1.51 28.06 21.67
C TRP A 465 -0.65 29.26 22.07
N SER A 466 -1.17 30.19 22.87
CA SER A 466 -0.49 31.45 23.19
C SER A 466 0.87 31.25 23.85
N ALA A 467 0.95 30.33 24.82
CA ALA A 467 2.14 30.00 25.60
C ALA A 467 2.94 28.78 25.08
N VAL A 468 2.52 28.15 23.98
CA VAL A 468 3.23 26.98 23.44
C VAL A 468 4.54 27.42 22.82
N GLY A 469 5.65 27.02 23.45
CA GLY A 469 6.99 27.27 22.94
C GLY A 469 7.23 26.56 21.62
N VAL A 470 7.93 27.25 20.72
CA VAL A 470 8.28 26.75 19.39
C VAL A 470 9.74 26.28 19.38
N PRO A 471 10.09 25.14 18.74
CA PRO A 471 11.48 24.71 18.63
C PRO A 471 12.38 25.81 18.09
N ARG A 472 13.55 26.04 18.70
CA ARG A 472 14.53 27.01 18.19
C ARG A 472 15.17 26.43 16.93
N THR A 473 15.21 27.22 15.86
CA THR A 473 16.02 26.90 14.68
C THR A 473 17.03 28.02 14.55
N SER A 474 18.26 27.68 14.18
CA SER A 474 19.13 28.63 13.51
C SER A 474 18.33 29.27 12.36
N GLY A 475 18.41 30.60 12.22
CA GLY A 475 17.68 31.33 11.18
C GLY A 475 17.94 30.74 9.79
N PRO A 476 17.12 31.08 8.77
CA PRO A 476 17.35 30.61 7.41
C PRO A 476 18.75 31.03 6.96
N LYS A 477 19.71 30.11 7.03
CA LYS A 477 20.98 30.27 6.34
C LYS A 477 20.66 30.05 4.86
N VAL A 478 20.81 31.09 4.04
CA VAL A 478 20.96 30.88 2.60
C VAL A 478 22.09 29.87 2.47
N ASN A 479 21.75 28.68 1.98
CA ASN A 479 22.69 27.59 1.95
C ASN A 479 23.64 27.86 0.79
N ALA A 480 24.65 28.71 1.00
CA ALA A 480 25.60 29.16 -0.03
C ALA A 480 26.36 27.98 -0.67
N GLY A 481 26.33 26.79 -0.06
CA GLY A 481 26.80 25.55 -0.69
C GLY A 481 25.86 24.94 -1.75
N ARG A 482 24.68 25.54 -2.00
CA ARG A 482 23.73 25.15 -3.07
C ARG A 482 23.71 26.11 -4.25
N SER A 483 24.38 27.25 -4.17
CA SER A 483 24.66 28.08 -5.34
C SER A 483 25.83 27.47 -6.12
N PHE A 484 25.75 27.49 -7.45
CA PHE A 484 26.88 27.07 -8.27
C PHE A 484 28.07 28.00 -8.06
N SER A 485 29.26 27.43 -7.89
CA SER A 485 30.48 28.21 -7.95
C SER A 485 30.70 28.77 -9.37
N LEU A 486 31.55 29.79 -9.50
CA LEU A 486 31.88 30.35 -10.82
C LEU A 486 32.37 29.27 -11.80
N ALA A 487 33.20 28.33 -11.34
CA ALA A 487 33.68 27.22 -12.16
C ALA A 487 32.55 26.23 -12.56
N GLN A 488 31.61 25.95 -11.66
CA GLN A 488 30.44 25.13 -11.97
C GLN A 488 29.52 25.84 -12.98
N TRP A 489 29.39 27.16 -12.89
CA TRP A 489 28.62 27.94 -13.85
C TRP A 489 29.28 27.98 -15.23
N GLN A 490 30.59 28.17 -15.29
CA GLN A 490 31.36 28.04 -16.54
C GLN A 490 31.20 26.65 -17.18
N PHE A 491 31.19 25.58 -16.38
CA PHE A 491 30.92 24.24 -16.89
C PHE A 491 29.49 24.13 -17.44
N ILE A 492 28.48 24.64 -16.73
CA ILE A 492 27.08 24.66 -17.18
C ILE A 492 26.94 25.42 -18.50
N GLU A 493 27.53 26.61 -18.62
CA GLU A 493 27.59 27.38 -19.87
C GLU A 493 28.22 26.57 -21.02
N GLY A 494 29.32 25.87 -20.74
CA GLY A 494 29.96 24.98 -21.72
C GLY A 494 29.02 23.86 -22.18
N GLN A 495 28.29 23.22 -21.25
CA GLN A 495 27.31 22.19 -21.59
C GLN A 495 26.14 22.76 -22.38
N LEU A 496 25.64 23.95 -22.03
CA LEU A 496 24.54 24.61 -22.76
C LEU A 496 24.91 24.88 -24.22
N LYS A 497 26.16 25.27 -24.50
CA LYS A 497 26.66 25.49 -25.87
C LYS A 497 26.75 24.21 -26.70
N MET A 498 26.93 23.06 -26.06
CA MET A 498 27.00 21.76 -26.73
C MET A 498 25.62 21.14 -26.99
N LEU A 499 24.55 21.69 -26.44
CA LEU A 499 23.21 21.18 -26.67
C LEU A 499 22.75 21.48 -28.11
N PRO A 500 22.07 20.54 -28.78
CA PRO A 500 21.50 20.78 -30.10
C PRO A 500 20.50 21.93 -30.04
N ALA A 501 20.44 22.76 -31.08
CA ALA A 501 19.61 23.96 -31.18
C ALA A 501 18.10 23.65 -31.34
N THR A 502 17.53 22.93 -30.39
CA THR A 502 16.10 22.68 -30.29
C THR A 502 15.42 23.82 -29.56
N SER A 503 14.13 24.02 -29.84
CA SER A 503 13.29 25.02 -29.16
C SER A 503 13.29 24.86 -27.63
N ALA A 504 13.41 23.63 -27.12
CA ALA A 504 13.51 23.37 -25.68
C ALA A 504 14.85 23.85 -25.09
N ASN A 505 15.96 23.61 -25.80
CA ASN A 505 17.30 23.98 -25.33
C ASN A 505 17.53 25.49 -25.39
N GLN A 506 17.02 26.17 -26.42
CA GLN A 506 17.07 27.64 -26.50
C GLN A 506 16.33 28.30 -25.31
N ARG A 507 15.14 27.80 -24.97
CA ARG A 507 14.39 28.26 -23.79
C ARG A 507 15.12 27.96 -22.48
N LEU A 508 15.79 26.82 -22.38
CA LEU A 508 16.58 26.46 -21.21
C LEU A 508 17.75 27.44 -21.01
N THR A 509 18.51 27.73 -22.08
CA THR A 509 19.62 28.68 -22.05
C THR A 509 19.15 30.06 -21.60
N PHE A 510 18.12 30.62 -22.26
CA PHE A 510 17.53 31.90 -21.86
C PHE A 510 17.05 31.90 -20.41
N GLY A 511 16.32 30.86 -20.00
CA GLY A 511 15.78 30.76 -18.64
C GLY A 511 16.86 30.69 -17.56
N LEU A 512 17.97 29.99 -17.81
CA LEU A 512 19.10 29.92 -16.88
C LEU A 512 19.78 31.28 -16.72
N HIS A 513 20.04 31.99 -17.82
CA HIS A 513 20.61 33.35 -17.77
C HIS A 513 19.69 34.33 -17.08
N LEU A 514 18.39 34.29 -17.39
CA LEU A 514 17.40 35.16 -16.76
C LEU A 514 17.30 34.92 -15.25
N LEU A 515 17.22 33.66 -14.81
CA LEU A 515 17.18 33.31 -13.39
C LEU A 515 18.46 33.72 -12.66
N TYR A 516 19.62 33.54 -13.29
CA TYR A 516 20.91 33.92 -12.72
C TYR A 516 21.03 35.44 -12.57
N ALA A 517 20.67 36.20 -13.60
CA ALA A 517 20.81 37.66 -13.61
C ALA A 517 19.80 38.39 -12.70
N THR A 518 18.57 37.88 -12.60
CA THR A 518 17.47 38.58 -11.91
C THR A 518 17.20 38.07 -10.50
N GLY A 519 17.60 36.84 -10.18
CA GLY A 519 17.25 36.20 -8.91
C GLY A 519 15.75 35.92 -8.72
N LEU A 520 14.95 36.06 -9.79
CA LEU A 520 13.51 35.80 -9.75
C LEU A 520 13.22 34.37 -9.27
N ARG A 521 12.13 34.22 -8.52
CA ARG A 521 11.63 32.90 -8.13
C ARG A 521 11.08 32.20 -9.36
N LEU A 522 11.15 30.86 -9.37
CA LEU A 522 10.62 30.05 -10.48
C LEU A 522 9.16 30.39 -10.82
N SER A 523 8.32 30.67 -9.82
CA SER A 523 6.92 31.07 -10.05
C SER A 523 6.77 32.43 -10.71
N GLU A 524 7.71 33.35 -10.47
CA GLU A 524 7.72 34.69 -11.08
C GLU A 524 8.14 34.59 -12.54
N VAL A 525 9.21 33.84 -12.84
CA VAL A 525 9.66 33.61 -14.22
C VAL A 525 8.60 32.90 -15.07
N VAL A 526 7.87 31.94 -14.50
CA VAL A 526 6.79 31.23 -15.22
C VAL A 526 5.57 32.12 -15.46
N ALA A 527 5.35 33.13 -14.62
CA ALA A 527 4.23 34.06 -14.75
C ALA A 527 4.56 35.28 -15.64
N ALA A 528 5.84 35.59 -15.82
CA ALA A 528 6.28 36.71 -16.61
C ALA A 528 5.86 36.59 -18.09
N THR A 529 5.40 37.70 -18.63
CA THR A 529 5.03 37.90 -20.03
C THR A 529 5.97 38.92 -20.67
N VAL A 530 5.92 39.06 -22.00
CA VAL A 530 6.75 40.05 -22.70
C VAL A 530 6.35 41.49 -22.30
N ASP A 531 5.09 41.71 -21.91
CA ASP A 531 4.58 43.02 -21.47
C ASP A 531 5.18 43.47 -20.13
N ASP A 532 5.78 42.55 -19.36
CA ASP A 532 6.46 42.86 -18.10
C ASP A 532 7.89 43.39 -18.33
N LEU A 533 8.40 43.31 -19.57
CA LEU A 533 9.74 43.78 -19.91
C LEU A 533 9.72 45.26 -20.29
N GLN A 534 10.53 46.04 -19.60
CA GLN A 534 10.79 47.43 -19.96
C GLN A 534 12.26 47.59 -20.33
N TRP A 535 12.50 48.20 -21.49
CA TRP A 535 13.84 48.55 -21.88
C TRP A 535 14.27 49.82 -21.13
N VAL A 536 15.40 49.76 -20.47
CA VAL A 536 15.97 50.86 -19.67
C VAL A 536 17.42 51.05 -20.09
N GLU A 537 17.79 52.27 -20.46
CA GLU A 537 19.19 52.66 -20.61
C GLU A 537 19.71 53.15 -19.26
N TYR A 538 20.79 52.53 -18.80
CA TYR A 538 21.56 53.05 -17.68
C TYR A 538 22.66 53.97 -18.22
N PRO A 539 22.86 55.16 -17.64
CA PRO A 539 24.03 55.98 -17.98
C PRO A 539 25.30 55.18 -17.65
N ALA A 540 26.35 55.34 -18.47
CA ALA A 540 27.61 54.67 -18.23
C ALA A 540 28.18 55.08 -16.86
N ASP A 541 28.26 54.13 -15.93
CA ASP A 541 28.97 54.33 -14.67
C ASP A 541 30.45 54.58 -14.98
N ALA A 542 30.99 55.68 -14.46
CA ALA A 542 32.35 56.16 -14.72
C ALA A 542 33.49 55.25 -14.18
N SER A 543 33.20 54.00 -13.84
CA SER A 543 34.18 53.05 -13.29
C SER A 543 34.22 51.67 -13.97
N ASP A 544 33.43 51.41 -15.02
CA ASP A 544 33.43 50.11 -15.71
C ASP A 544 34.34 50.10 -16.96
N ASP A 545 35.62 50.42 -16.77
CA ASP A 545 36.72 50.05 -17.67
C ASP A 545 37.19 48.60 -17.39
N GLN A 546 36.25 47.66 -17.29
CA GLN A 546 36.55 46.24 -17.45
C GLN A 546 35.83 45.71 -18.68
N PRO A 547 36.54 45.41 -19.78
CA PRO A 547 35.91 44.92 -20.99
C PRO A 547 35.30 43.53 -20.75
N TRP A 548 33.97 43.45 -20.80
CA TRP A 548 33.26 42.22 -21.09
C TRP A 548 33.77 41.67 -22.43
N LYS A 549 34.66 40.66 -22.38
CA LYS A 549 35.01 39.88 -23.56
C LYS A 549 33.78 39.05 -23.97
N ALA A 550 32.95 39.65 -24.81
CA ALA A 550 32.01 38.95 -25.68
C ALA A 550 32.81 38.04 -26.62
N GLY A 551 32.96 36.77 -26.25
CA GLY A 551 33.43 35.72 -27.14
C GLY A 551 32.30 35.28 -28.06
N CYS A 552 31.97 36.11 -29.06
CA CYS A 552 31.36 35.66 -30.30
C CYS A 552 32.45 34.96 -31.13
N CYS A 553 32.28 33.67 -31.39
CA CYS A 553 32.87 32.99 -32.53
C CYS A 553 31.88 31.91 -32.99
N GLY A 554 31.38 32.06 -34.22
CA GLY A 554 30.63 31.04 -34.98
C GLY A 554 29.12 31.18 -34.91
#